data_AF-A0A932BMJ4-F1
#
_entry.id   AF-A0A932BMJ4-F1
#
_cell.length_a   1.000
_cell.length_b   1.000
_cell.length_c   1.000
_cell.angle_alpha   90.00
_cell.angle_beta   90.00
_cell.angle_gamma   90.00
#
_symmetry.space_group_name_H-M   'P 1'
#
loop_
_entity.id
_entity.type
_entity.pdbx_description
1 polymer ?
#
loop_
_entity_poly.entity_id
_entity_poly.type
_entity_poly.pdbx_seq_one_letter_code
_entity_poly.pdbx_strand_id
1 'polypeptide(L)'
;MVPAKTRKLTDPQEVVALSKSDQTFWAQRDLRMKDTQDLVEQDGEVNTEDPDAISVLSNDGAIVVRKLSAMAGSQEPTINIVAAQSVKEQAERTEDLLKAARFEMALRHAQGARAPLAYDEAQSIFLRGWITGRILLNDTPDEHDSFLWDYTLFDPIQVYPTYSRKDLYRVTTITDTTAGELLADWGKDAEKLLGDGAESEKLKLYGYYDREQMAVATDKGWLKKPAKHGYPFGVPWVVGLGPGAFYRATASDTANYTKYVGQGILDIVKGQIRNEEKVLTMLHTLVAKEAEPPVVLYTNAEGETVELDLRSGGRNILAASDKLDILRVGPKLEDLKILADSYRSRVERGTIPSILFGDNATNLTGFLANVLQGSARDLLYPYLRGLETYYTILYRKMLELFVAFGTDMDVVTTDRSGQQLGGVKVSKLEVQALNNPRLVVAFKDITPRDEAAKVQMAIGLKRDNLISAETAREKYLDLDNPIAENTKVLGELAYMDQSIVKVASAMALQKQAQAMGFSVTDLMAIVQQIQASTSGQAPPGGPGAPPPQGGGVPPDNTMLPPNALPPQMGAVSGLPPGMEAMGPQASGPPDPQSLQLPLQ
;
A
#
# COMPACT_ATOMS: atom_id res chain seq x y z
N MET A 1 -8.70 -27.00 27.34
CA MET A 1 -9.30 -26.91 26.00
C MET A 1 -9.30 -28.32 25.42
N VAL A 2 -10.46 -28.93 25.22
CA VAL A 2 -10.55 -30.23 24.53
C VAL A 2 -10.16 -29.96 23.07
N PRO A 3 -9.14 -30.62 22.50
CA PRO A 3 -8.85 -30.47 21.09
C PRO A 3 -10.09 -30.91 20.32
N ALA A 4 -10.60 -30.04 19.45
CA ALA A 4 -11.65 -30.43 18.52
C ALA A 4 -11.15 -31.67 17.77
N LYS A 5 -11.89 -32.78 17.85
CA LYS A 5 -11.48 -34.03 17.19
C LYS A 5 -11.23 -33.75 15.72
N THR A 6 -9.98 -33.94 15.27
CA THR A 6 -9.60 -33.86 13.87
C THR A 6 -10.52 -34.78 13.07
N ARG A 7 -11.24 -34.22 12.09
CA ARG A 7 -12.19 -34.99 11.29
C ARG A 7 -11.38 -35.94 10.41
N LYS A 8 -11.58 -37.25 10.56
CA LYS A 8 -10.97 -38.23 9.65
C LYS A 8 -11.69 -38.13 8.30
N LEU A 9 -10.99 -37.61 7.29
CA LEU A 9 -11.45 -37.62 5.90
C LEU A 9 -11.12 -38.98 5.29
N THR A 10 -12.11 -39.65 4.70
CA THR A 10 -11.95 -40.99 4.11
C THR A 10 -12.28 -41.05 2.62
N ASP A 11 -13.15 -40.15 2.14
CA ASP A 11 -13.64 -40.11 0.76
C ASP A 11 -13.35 -38.72 0.15
N PRO A 12 -12.86 -38.62 -1.11
CA PRO A 12 -12.65 -37.32 -1.77
C PRO A 12 -13.94 -36.48 -1.81
N GLN A 13 -15.11 -37.11 -1.90
CA GLN A 13 -16.40 -36.42 -1.90
C GLN A 13 -16.66 -35.64 -0.60
N GLU A 14 -16.07 -36.05 0.53
CA GLU A 14 -16.17 -35.30 1.77
C GLU A 14 -15.47 -33.95 1.67
N VAL A 15 -14.30 -33.89 1.03
CA VAL A 15 -13.54 -32.63 0.81
C VAL A 15 -14.29 -31.73 -0.18
N VAL A 16 -14.84 -32.30 -1.25
CA VAL A 16 -15.65 -31.57 -2.23
C VAL A 16 -16.89 -30.97 -1.56
N ALA A 17 -17.64 -31.79 -0.80
CA ALA A 17 -18.84 -31.34 -0.11
C ALA A 17 -18.54 -30.24 0.92
N LEU A 18 -17.43 -30.38 1.65
CA LEU A 18 -17.01 -29.40 2.63
C LEU A 18 -16.61 -28.07 2.00
N SER A 19 -15.83 -28.12 0.91
CA SER A 19 -15.40 -26.93 0.18
C SER A 19 -16.61 -26.20 -0.43
N LYS A 20 -17.58 -26.93 -0.99
CA LYS A 20 -18.84 -26.34 -1.50
C LYS A 20 -19.69 -25.73 -0.39
N SER A 21 -19.74 -26.35 0.80
CA SER A 21 -20.41 -25.78 1.96
C SER A 21 -19.74 -24.47 2.41
N ASP A 22 -18.40 -24.43 2.44
CA ASP A 22 -17.65 -23.23 2.83
C ASP A 22 -17.81 -22.11 1.79
N GLN A 23 -17.82 -22.45 0.49
CA GLN A 23 -18.16 -21.53 -0.59
C GLN A 23 -19.57 -20.97 -0.44
N THR A 24 -20.55 -21.81 -0.10
CA THR A 24 -21.94 -21.36 0.13
C THR A 24 -22.01 -20.37 1.29
N PHE A 25 -21.27 -20.63 2.37
CA PHE A 25 -21.19 -19.72 3.51
C PHE A 25 -20.57 -18.36 3.14
N TRP A 26 -19.54 -18.36 2.28
CA TRP A 26 -18.86 -17.14 1.81
C TRP A 26 -19.45 -16.54 0.53
N ALA A 27 -20.57 -17.04 0.00
CA ALA A 27 -21.12 -16.63 -1.29
C ALA A 27 -21.36 -15.12 -1.41
N GLN A 28 -21.82 -14.45 -0.34
CA GLN A 28 -22.03 -13.00 -0.34
C GLN A 28 -20.74 -12.19 -0.40
N ARG A 29 -19.64 -12.72 0.17
CA ARG A 29 -18.29 -12.15 0.02
C ARG A 29 -17.83 -12.29 -1.42
N ASP A 30 -18.00 -13.45 -2.02
CA ASP A 30 -17.56 -13.71 -3.40
C ASP A 30 -18.31 -12.85 -4.41
N LEU A 31 -19.64 -12.71 -4.24
CA LEU A 31 -20.46 -11.80 -5.03
C LEU A 31 -19.95 -10.36 -4.94
N ARG A 32 -19.59 -9.90 -3.74
CA ARG A 32 -19.01 -8.55 -3.55
C ARG A 32 -17.64 -8.43 -4.23
N MET A 33 -16.77 -9.42 -4.06
CA MET A 33 -15.45 -9.42 -4.69
C MET A 33 -15.54 -9.41 -6.22
N LYS A 34 -16.48 -10.16 -6.79
CA LYS A 34 -16.78 -10.14 -8.22
C LYS A 34 -17.31 -8.77 -8.66
N ASP A 35 -18.29 -8.23 -7.94
CA ASP A 35 -18.85 -6.89 -8.18
C ASP A 35 -17.77 -5.79 -8.21
N THR A 36 -16.73 -5.88 -7.38
CA THR A 36 -15.57 -4.98 -7.43
C THR A 36 -14.59 -5.28 -8.57
N GLN A 37 -14.47 -6.55 -8.99
CA GLN A 37 -13.66 -6.95 -10.15
C GLN A 37 -14.26 -6.40 -11.43
N ASP A 38 -15.57 -6.58 -11.61
CA ASP A 38 -16.30 -6.15 -12.80
C ASP A 38 -16.14 -4.63 -13.02
N LEU A 39 -16.03 -3.84 -11.95
CA LEU A 39 -15.74 -2.39 -12.02
C LEU A 39 -14.31 -2.04 -12.44
N VAL A 40 -13.34 -2.94 -12.19
CA VAL A 40 -11.94 -2.74 -12.58
C VAL A 40 -11.69 -3.26 -14.00
N GLU A 41 -12.30 -4.38 -14.36
CA GLU A 41 -12.22 -4.97 -15.70
C GLU A 41 -13.11 -4.25 -16.70
N GLN A 42 -14.08 -3.47 -16.20
CA GLN A 42 -15.11 -2.81 -17.01
C GLN A 42 -16.03 -3.83 -17.72
N ASP A 43 -16.11 -5.05 -17.18
CA ASP A 43 -16.95 -6.15 -17.68
C ASP A 43 -18.44 -5.99 -17.30
N GLY A 44 -18.81 -4.81 -16.79
CA GLY A 44 -20.20 -4.48 -16.50
C GLY A 44 -21.01 -4.26 -17.77
N GLU A 45 -21.98 -5.13 -18.03
CA GLU A 45 -23.09 -4.80 -18.93
C GLU A 45 -23.82 -3.59 -18.35
N VAL A 46 -23.63 -2.42 -18.95
CA VAL A 46 -24.60 -1.34 -18.79
C VAL A 46 -25.84 -1.83 -19.50
N ASN A 47 -26.75 -2.46 -18.74
CA ASN A 47 -28.07 -2.87 -19.17
C ASN A 47 -28.80 -1.64 -19.71
N THR A 48 -28.59 -1.40 -20.99
CA THR A 48 -29.39 -0.51 -21.80
C THR A 48 -30.44 -1.43 -22.40
N GLU A 49 -31.71 -1.17 -22.11
CA GLU A 49 -32.84 -1.90 -22.72
C GLU A 49 -32.88 -1.71 -24.25
N ASP A 50 -32.02 -0.83 -24.77
CA ASP A 50 -31.87 -0.46 -26.17
C ASP A 50 -30.48 -0.87 -26.68
N PRO A 51 -30.36 -1.83 -27.61
CA PRO A 51 -29.07 -2.32 -28.12
C PRO A 51 -28.25 -1.27 -28.88
N ASP A 52 -28.87 -0.15 -29.27
CA ASP A 52 -28.20 0.99 -29.91
C ASP A 52 -27.76 2.09 -28.92
N ALA A 53 -28.07 1.95 -27.63
CA ALA A 53 -27.71 2.96 -26.64
C ALA A 53 -26.22 2.85 -26.25
N ILE A 54 -25.49 3.93 -26.47
CA ILE A 54 -24.07 4.03 -26.15
C ILE A 54 -23.90 4.10 -24.64
N SER A 55 -23.34 3.04 -24.05
CA SER A 55 -22.95 3.01 -22.65
C SER A 55 -21.58 3.66 -22.44
N VAL A 56 -21.48 4.53 -21.44
CA VAL A 56 -20.21 5.14 -21.03
C VAL A 56 -19.74 4.45 -19.75
N LEU A 57 -18.62 3.74 -19.85
CA LEU A 57 -17.93 3.10 -18.72
C LEU A 57 -16.76 3.97 -18.26
N SER A 58 -16.64 4.17 -16.94
CA SER A 58 -15.50 4.89 -16.38
C SER A 58 -14.37 3.93 -16.02
N ASN A 59 -13.12 4.38 -16.14
CA ASN A 59 -11.94 3.63 -15.69
C ASN A 59 -11.48 4.01 -14.28
N ASP A 60 -12.25 4.83 -13.56
CA ASP A 60 -11.88 5.35 -12.24
C ASP A 60 -11.58 4.23 -11.23
N GLY A 61 -12.39 3.15 -11.24
CA GLY A 61 -12.18 2.00 -10.36
C GLY A 61 -10.81 1.34 -10.58
N ALA A 62 -10.44 1.12 -11.83
CA ALA A 62 -9.15 0.54 -12.21
C ALA A 62 -7.98 1.48 -11.85
N ILE A 63 -8.12 2.78 -12.10
CA ILE A 63 -7.09 3.78 -11.81
C ILE A 63 -6.81 3.84 -10.31
N VAL A 64 -7.86 3.90 -9.48
CA VAL A 64 -7.74 3.97 -8.02
C VAL A 64 -7.00 2.74 -7.50
N VAL A 65 -7.45 1.54 -7.85
CA VAL A 65 -6.82 0.30 -7.37
C VAL A 65 -5.37 0.19 -7.81
N ARG A 66 -5.08 0.37 -9.11
CA ARG A 66 -3.71 0.22 -9.65
C ARG A 66 -2.73 1.23 -9.03
N LYS A 67 -3.15 2.49 -8.87
CA LYS A 67 -2.29 3.52 -8.26
C LYS A 67 -2.04 3.24 -6.78
N LEU A 68 -3.05 2.81 -6.03
CA LEU A 68 -2.90 2.43 -4.63
C LEU A 68 -1.97 1.22 -4.46
N SER A 69 -2.14 0.20 -5.29
CA SER A 69 -1.27 -0.97 -5.32
C SER A 69 0.17 -0.59 -5.66
N ALA A 70 0.38 0.32 -6.63
CA ALA A 70 1.72 0.81 -6.95
C ALA A 70 2.33 1.61 -5.79
N MET A 71 1.56 2.48 -5.14
CA MET A 71 2.02 3.25 -3.99
C MET A 71 2.43 2.33 -2.82
N ALA A 72 1.57 1.40 -2.42
CA ALA A 72 1.87 0.49 -1.31
C ALA A 72 2.95 -0.54 -1.68
N GLY A 73 2.93 -1.06 -2.91
CA GLY A 73 3.90 -2.03 -3.41
C GLY A 73 5.29 -1.45 -3.62
N SER A 74 5.41 -0.13 -3.82
CA SER A 74 6.70 0.57 -3.89
C SER A 74 7.37 0.78 -2.53
N GLN A 75 6.62 0.64 -1.43
CA GLN A 75 7.15 0.81 -0.09
C GLN A 75 7.67 -0.52 0.44
N GLU A 76 8.95 -0.56 0.78
CA GLU A 76 9.52 -1.70 1.50
C GLU A 76 9.10 -1.63 2.98
N PRO A 77 8.45 -2.67 3.51
CA PRO A 77 8.09 -2.69 4.92
C PRO A 77 9.33 -2.86 5.78
N THR A 78 9.42 -2.07 6.84
CA THR A 78 10.43 -2.27 7.89
C THR A 78 10.08 -3.52 8.70
N ILE A 79 11.05 -4.40 8.88
CA ILE A 79 10.92 -5.63 9.67
C ILE A 79 11.76 -5.44 10.92
N ASN A 80 11.14 -5.47 12.10
CA ASN A 80 11.82 -5.30 13.38
C ASN A 80 11.45 -6.43 14.35
N ILE A 81 12.45 -7.06 14.94
CA ILE A 81 12.36 -8.10 15.95
C ILE A 81 12.71 -7.46 17.30
N VAL A 82 11.69 -7.21 18.11
CA VAL A 82 11.89 -6.63 19.44
C VAL A 82 12.51 -7.69 20.36
N ALA A 83 13.81 -7.54 20.63
CA ALA A 83 14.60 -8.47 21.43
C ALA A 83 15.33 -7.76 22.58
N ALA A 84 15.71 -8.53 23.61
CA ALA A 84 16.53 -8.02 24.71
C ALA A 84 17.94 -7.65 24.22
N GLN A 85 18.61 -6.70 24.89
CA GLN A 85 19.93 -6.22 24.48
C GLN A 85 21.00 -7.32 24.38
N SER A 86 20.86 -8.40 25.17
CA SER A 86 21.75 -9.57 25.15
C SER A 86 21.66 -10.39 23.86
N VAL A 87 20.55 -10.28 23.12
CA VAL A 87 20.29 -11.06 21.89
C VAL A 87 20.02 -10.15 20.68
N LYS A 88 20.42 -8.88 20.76
CA LYS A 88 20.16 -7.87 19.72
C LYS A 88 20.79 -8.24 18.38
N GLU A 89 22.02 -8.75 18.40
CA GLU A 89 22.73 -9.14 17.19
C GLU A 89 22.07 -10.35 16.49
N GLN A 90 21.57 -11.33 17.26
CA GLN A 90 20.79 -12.43 16.69
C GLN A 90 19.47 -11.95 16.10
N ALA A 91 18.84 -10.95 16.71
CA ALA A 91 17.61 -10.34 16.19
C ALA A 91 17.87 -9.64 14.85
N GLU A 92 18.91 -8.80 14.76
CA GLU A 92 19.34 -8.11 13.54
C GLU A 92 19.62 -9.11 12.40
N ARG A 93 20.37 -10.19 12.67
CA ARG A 93 20.61 -11.25 11.67
C ARG A 93 19.33 -11.98 11.24
N THR A 94 18.38 -12.17 12.16
CA THR A 94 17.09 -12.81 11.85
C THR A 94 16.20 -11.86 11.03
N GLU A 95 16.28 -10.54 11.24
CA GLU A 95 15.62 -9.55 10.38
C GLU A 95 16.18 -9.59 8.97
N ASP A 96 17.52 -9.62 8.83
CA ASP A 96 18.18 -9.72 7.53
C ASP A 96 17.83 -11.04 6.81
N LEU A 97 17.68 -12.14 7.56
CA LEU A 97 17.19 -13.40 7.01
C LEU A 97 15.80 -13.25 6.39
N LEU A 98 14.88 -12.57 7.09
CA LEU A 98 13.52 -12.34 6.59
C LEU A 98 13.50 -11.41 5.36
N LYS A 99 14.37 -10.39 5.32
CA LYS A 99 14.52 -9.51 4.15
C LYS A 99 15.05 -10.28 2.94
N ALA A 100 16.10 -11.09 3.13
CA ALA A 100 16.65 -11.96 2.09
C ALA A 100 15.60 -12.95 1.59
N ALA A 101 14.84 -13.57 2.52
CA ALA A 101 13.79 -14.49 2.16
C ALA A 101 12.67 -13.81 1.36
N ARG A 102 12.32 -12.58 1.72
CA ARG A 102 11.33 -11.79 0.99
C ARG A 102 11.76 -11.48 -0.45
N PHE A 103 13.05 -11.17 -0.66
CA PHE A 103 13.61 -10.98 -1.99
C PHE A 103 13.49 -12.25 -2.84
N GLU A 104 13.87 -13.41 -2.29
CA GLU A 104 13.76 -14.70 -2.99
C GLU A 104 12.32 -15.09 -3.32
N MET A 105 11.37 -14.86 -2.40
CA MET A 105 9.94 -15.05 -2.69
C MET A 105 9.47 -14.17 -3.85
N ALA A 106 9.92 -12.92 -3.91
CA ALA A 106 9.55 -12.00 -4.98
C ALA A 106 10.13 -12.45 -6.34
N LEU A 107 11.36 -12.97 -6.37
CA LEU A 107 11.95 -13.54 -7.58
C LEU A 107 11.17 -14.76 -8.09
N ARG A 108 10.84 -15.71 -7.21
CA ARG A 108 10.04 -16.89 -7.57
C ARG A 108 8.65 -16.53 -8.08
N HIS A 109 8.00 -15.58 -7.42
CA HIS A 109 6.68 -15.11 -7.87
C HIS A 109 6.75 -14.47 -9.27
N ALA A 110 7.81 -13.71 -9.56
CA ALA A 110 8.01 -13.08 -10.86
C ALA A 110 8.29 -14.08 -12.00
N GLN A 111 8.83 -15.27 -11.70
CA GLN A 111 9.05 -16.32 -12.70
C GLN A 111 7.74 -16.80 -13.35
N GLY A 112 6.61 -16.70 -12.65
CA GLY A 112 5.28 -17.13 -13.12
C GLY A 112 4.56 -16.14 -14.04
N ALA A 113 5.27 -15.22 -14.73
CA ALA A 113 4.69 -14.13 -15.52
C ALA A 113 3.71 -13.23 -14.72
N ARG A 114 4.05 -12.96 -13.46
CA ARG A 114 3.26 -12.13 -12.54
C ARG A 114 3.90 -10.76 -12.32
N ALA A 115 3.13 -9.80 -11.80
CA ALA A 115 3.70 -8.52 -11.40
C ALA A 115 4.58 -8.71 -10.14
N PRO A 116 5.31 -7.67 -9.69
CA PRO A 116 6.08 -7.76 -8.45
C PRO A 116 5.20 -8.22 -7.28
N LEU A 117 5.70 -9.14 -6.45
CA LEU A 117 4.91 -9.76 -5.39
C LEU A 117 4.22 -8.75 -4.46
N ALA A 118 4.95 -7.69 -4.05
CA ALA A 118 4.41 -6.65 -3.19
C ALA A 118 3.24 -5.88 -3.85
N TYR A 119 3.29 -5.71 -5.17
CA TYR A 119 2.20 -5.08 -5.93
C TYR A 119 0.96 -5.98 -5.95
N ASP A 120 1.11 -7.27 -6.24
CA ASP A 120 -0.02 -8.21 -6.30
C ASP A 120 -0.67 -8.42 -4.92
N GLU A 121 0.13 -8.48 -3.85
CA GLU A 121 -0.36 -8.54 -2.47
C GLU A 121 -1.15 -7.27 -2.10
N ALA A 122 -0.62 -6.09 -2.45
CA ALA A 122 -1.32 -4.83 -2.26
C ALA A 122 -2.60 -4.73 -3.11
N GLN A 123 -2.55 -5.20 -4.36
CA GLN A 123 -3.73 -5.27 -5.22
C GLN A 123 -4.80 -6.17 -4.63
N SER A 124 -4.43 -7.34 -4.10
CA SER A 124 -5.36 -8.24 -3.41
C SER A 124 -6.12 -7.52 -2.30
N ILE A 125 -5.40 -6.82 -1.40
CA ILE A 125 -6.07 -6.16 -0.27
C ILE A 125 -6.89 -4.93 -0.69
N PHE A 126 -6.46 -4.13 -1.66
CA PHE A 126 -7.22 -2.95 -2.09
C PHE A 126 -8.44 -3.32 -2.93
N LEU A 127 -8.31 -4.32 -3.80
CA LEU A 127 -9.39 -4.77 -4.67
C LEU A 127 -10.39 -5.64 -3.92
N ARG A 128 -9.91 -6.73 -3.31
CA ARG A 128 -10.75 -7.75 -2.68
C ARG A 128 -11.05 -7.43 -1.22
N GLY A 129 -10.26 -6.59 -0.57
CA GLY A 129 -10.30 -6.38 0.89
C GLY A 129 -9.64 -7.51 1.69
N TRP A 130 -9.00 -8.45 1.00
CA TRP A 130 -8.43 -9.68 1.56
C TRP A 130 -7.09 -9.95 0.88
N ILE A 131 -6.20 -10.62 1.60
CA ILE A 131 -4.95 -11.13 1.05
C ILE A 131 -4.75 -12.54 1.61
N THR A 132 -4.50 -13.50 0.72
CA THR A 132 -4.39 -14.92 1.10
C THR A 132 -3.12 -15.52 0.52
N GLY A 133 -2.24 -15.99 1.39
CA GLY A 133 -1.04 -16.72 0.99
C GLY A 133 -0.96 -18.07 1.68
N ARG A 134 -0.36 -19.02 0.99
CA ARG A 134 0.00 -20.32 1.55
C ARG A 134 1.50 -20.36 1.74
N ILE A 135 1.94 -20.87 2.89
CA ILE A 135 3.35 -21.10 3.14
C ILE A 135 3.59 -22.57 3.52
N LEU A 136 4.42 -23.23 2.74
CA LEU A 136 4.82 -24.62 2.90
C LEU A 136 6.35 -24.71 3.01
N LEU A 137 6.81 -25.92 3.31
CA LEU A 137 8.22 -26.27 3.17
C LEU A 137 8.47 -26.61 1.70
N ASN A 138 9.54 -26.06 1.12
CA ASN A 138 10.00 -26.40 -0.23
C ASN A 138 10.49 -27.85 -0.22
N ASP A 139 9.76 -28.75 -0.88
CA ASP A 139 10.05 -30.18 -0.97
C ASP A 139 10.83 -30.56 -2.24
N THR A 140 11.12 -29.57 -3.10
CA THR A 140 12.07 -29.64 -4.22
C THR A 140 13.32 -28.83 -3.92
N PRO A 141 14.19 -29.26 -2.99
CA PRO A 141 15.54 -28.72 -2.95
C PRO A 141 16.25 -29.27 -4.19
N ASP A 142 16.40 -28.44 -5.23
CA ASP A 142 17.53 -28.64 -6.12
C ASP A 142 18.79 -28.68 -5.24
N GLU A 143 19.81 -29.48 -5.59
CA GLU A 143 21.07 -29.57 -4.80
C GLU A 143 21.75 -28.21 -4.57
N HIS A 144 21.29 -27.16 -5.28
CA HIS A 144 21.76 -25.79 -5.21
C HIS A 144 20.75 -24.79 -4.63
N ASP A 145 19.51 -25.20 -4.34
CA ASP A 145 18.46 -24.31 -3.81
C ASP A 145 18.27 -24.53 -2.31
N SER A 146 18.95 -23.71 -1.50
CA SER A 146 18.86 -23.73 -0.05
C SER A 146 17.61 -23.03 0.50
N PHE A 147 16.71 -22.53 -0.34
CA PHE A 147 15.55 -21.77 0.12
C PHE A 147 14.47 -22.68 0.70
N LEU A 148 14.23 -22.54 2.01
CA LEU A 148 13.37 -23.43 2.78
C LEU A 148 11.87 -23.28 2.50
N TRP A 149 11.43 -22.08 2.14
CA TRP A 149 10.01 -21.73 2.13
C TRP A 149 9.43 -21.80 0.72
N ASP A 150 8.26 -22.41 0.57
CA ASP A 150 7.43 -22.24 -0.61
C ASP A 150 6.26 -21.32 -0.24
N TYR A 151 6.24 -20.12 -0.82
CA TYR A 151 5.17 -19.16 -0.63
C TYR A 151 4.41 -18.95 -1.93
N THR A 152 3.10 -19.14 -1.87
CA THR A 152 2.21 -18.92 -3.01
C THR A 152 1.11 -17.93 -2.61
N LEU A 153 0.99 -16.84 -3.36
CA LEU A 153 -0.15 -15.92 -3.30
C LEU A 153 -1.36 -16.55 -4.03
N PHE A 154 -2.52 -16.55 -3.39
CA PHE A 154 -3.78 -17.03 -3.95
C PHE A 154 -4.80 -15.89 -4.04
N ASP A 155 -5.69 -15.94 -5.05
CA ASP A 155 -6.84 -15.04 -5.10
C ASP A 155 -7.80 -15.38 -3.94
N PRO A 156 -8.14 -14.41 -3.06
CA PRO A 156 -9.07 -14.62 -1.95
C PRO A 156 -10.44 -15.19 -2.35
N ILE A 157 -10.91 -14.98 -3.59
CA ILE A 157 -12.18 -15.54 -4.06
C ILE A 157 -12.17 -17.07 -4.10
N GLN A 158 -10.99 -17.68 -4.20
CA GLN A 158 -10.80 -19.13 -4.26
C GLN A 158 -10.50 -19.74 -2.89
N VAL A 159 -10.39 -18.93 -1.84
CA VAL A 159 -9.93 -19.33 -0.51
C VAL A 159 -11.03 -19.11 0.54
N TYR A 160 -11.34 -20.15 1.30
CA TYR A 160 -12.45 -20.17 2.25
C TYR A 160 -11.96 -20.53 3.65
N PRO A 161 -11.51 -19.54 4.43
CA PRO A 161 -11.07 -19.79 5.79
C PRO A 161 -12.26 -19.98 6.73
N THR A 162 -12.04 -20.84 7.72
CA THR A 162 -12.94 -21.09 8.84
C THR A 162 -12.20 -20.72 10.12
N TYR A 163 -12.73 -19.74 10.84
CA TYR A 163 -12.15 -19.28 12.09
C TYR A 163 -12.84 -19.94 13.28
N SER A 164 -12.03 -20.33 14.25
CA SER A 164 -12.51 -20.56 15.62
C SER A 164 -12.74 -19.22 16.33
N ARG A 165 -13.02 -19.23 17.63
CA ARG A 165 -13.14 -17.98 18.40
C ARG A 165 -11.86 -17.13 18.44
N LYS A 166 -10.68 -17.75 18.25
CA LYS A 166 -9.39 -17.06 18.40
C LYS A 166 -8.46 -17.21 17.21
N ASP A 167 -8.45 -18.39 16.58
CA ASP A 167 -7.47 -18.68 15.52
C ASP A 167 -8.14 -19.28 14.28
N LEU A 168 -7.41 -19.21 13.17
CA LEU A 168 -7.71 -19.96 11.96
C LEU A 168 -7.73 -21.47 12.27
N TYR A 169 -8.86 -22.11 11.98
CA TYR A 169 -9.07 -23.53 12.29
C TYR A 169 -8.86 -24.41 11.06
N ARG A 170 -9.34 -23.96 9.90
CA ARG A 170 -9.30 -24.68 8.64
C ARG A 170 -9.33 -23.70 7.48
N VAL A 171 -8.73 -24.07 6.36
CA VAL A 171 -8.92 -23.42 5.06
C VAL A 171 -9.31 -24.48 4.04
N THR A 172 -10.36 -24.19 3.27
CA THR A 172 -10.66 -24.92 2.04
C THR A 172 -10.40 -24.02 0.84
N THR A 173 -10.06 -24.62 -0.30
CA THR A 173 -9.77 -23.89 -1.54
C THR A 173 -10.50 -24.55 -2.70
N ILE A 174 -10.93 -23.73 -3.66
CA ILE A 174 -11.54 -24.19 -4.91
C ILE A 174 -10.88 -23.41 -6.03
N THR A 175 -10.05 -24.08 -6.83
CA THR A 175 -9.35 -23.48 -7.97
C THR A 175 -9.74 -24.20 -9.24
N ASP A 176 -10.04 -23.43 -10.28
CA ASP A 176 -10.18 -23.98 -11.62
C ASP A 176 -8.77 -24.13 -12.21
N THR A 177 -8.46 -25.31 -12.74
CA THR A 177 -7.14 -25.65 -13.31
C THR A 177 -7.33 -26.50 -14.55
N THR A 178 -6.28 -26.61 -15.36
CA THR A 178 -6.25 -27.49 -16.53
C THR A 178 -5.59 -28.82 -16.22
N ALA A 179 -5.92 -29.87 -16.98
CA ALA A 179 -5.24 -31.16 -16.88
C ALA A 179 -3.72 -31.02 -17.09
N GLY A 180 -3.29 -30.14 -18.00
CA GLY A 180 -1.86 -29.85 -18.23
C GLY A 180 -1.15 -29.25 -17.02
N GLU A 181 -1.76 -28.27 -16.35
CA GLU A 181 -1.23 -27.69 -15.11
C GLU A 181 -1.12 -28.73 -13.99
N LEU A 182 -2.14 -29.57 -13.82
CA LEU A 182 -2.11 -30.64 -12.82
C LEU A 182 -1.00 -31.66 -13.09
N LEU A 183 -0.75 -32.00 -14.35
CA LEU A 183 0.34 -32.89 -14.74
C LEU A 183 1.71 -32.25 -14.47
N ALA A 184 1.85 -30.94 -14.70
CA ALA A 184 3.08 -30.21 -14.39
C ALA A 184 3.35 -30.16 -12.87
N ASP A 185 2.33 -29.85 -12.07
CA ASP A 185 2.47 -29.65 -10.62
C ASP A 185 2.55 -30.96 -9.83
N TRP A 186 1.87 -32.02 -10.27
CA TRP A 186 1.69 -33.27 -9.51
C TRP A 186 2.24 -34.53 -10.20
N GLY A 187 2.70 -34.41 -11.45
CA GLY A 187 3.32 -35.49 -12.21
C GLY A 187 2.52 -36.80 -12.19
N LYS A 188 3.17 -37.88 -11.73
CA LYS A 188 2.62 -39.25 -11.73
C LYS A 188 1.32 -39.42 -10.96
N ASP A 189 1.04 -38.58 -9.97
CA ASP A 189 -0.20 -38.67 -9.20
C ASP A 189 -1.38 -38.05 -9.95
N ALA A 190 -1.14 -37.03 -10.77
CA ALA A 190 -2.11 -36.51 -11.72
C ALA A 190 -2.34 -37.47 -12.91
N GLU A 191 -1.28 -38.08 -13.47
CA GLU A 191 -1.39 -39.05 -14.58
C GLU A 191 -2.34 -40.21 -14.26
N LYS A 192 -2.21 -40.80 -13.06
CA LYS A 192 -3.07 -41.91 -12.61
C LYS A 192 -4.55 -41.54 -12.54
N LEU A 193 -4.84 -40.27 -12.31
CA LEU A 193 -6.20 -39.77 -12.05
C LEU A 193 -6.84 -39.21 -13.33
N LEU A 194 -6.04 -38.65 -14.24
CA LEU A 194 -6.51 -38.01 -15.47
C LEU A 194 -6.60 -38.98 -16.65
N GLY A 195 -5.75 -40.02 -16.70
CA GLY A 195 -5.64 -40.91 -17.86
C GLY A 195 -5.22 -40.16 -19.13
N ASP A 196 -5.72 -40.58 -20.29
CA ASP A 196 -5.47 -39.93 -21.61
C ASP A 196 -6.34 -38.67 -21.84
N GLY A 197 -6.58 -37.88 -20.80
CA GLY A 197 -7.35 -36.64 -20.90
C GLY A 197 -6.66 -35.60 -21.79
N ALA A 198 -7.44 -34.75 -22.46
CA ALA A 198 -6.89 -33.62 -23.19
C ALA A 198 -6.26 -32.62 -22.21
N GLU A 199 -5.06 -32.11 -22.50
CA GLU A 199 -4.35 -31.15 -21.63
C GLU A 199 -5.19 -29.89 -21.30
N SER A 200 -6.10 -29.52 -22.20
CA SER A 200 -7.01 -28.38 -22.04
C SER A 200 -8.29 -28.68 -21.23
N GLU A 201 -8.49 -29.90 -20.74
CA GLU A 201 -9.65 -30.25 -19.92
C GLU A 201 -9.65 -29.42 -18.63
N LYS A 202 -10.72 -28.66 -18.39
CA LYS A 202 -10.90 -27.85 -17.18
C LYS A 202 -11.42 -28.71 -16.04
N LEU A 203 -10.74 -28.63 -14.90
CA LEU A 203 -11.03 -29.41 -13.70
C LEU A 203 -11.07 -28.49 -12.48
N LYS A 204 -11.86 -28.88 -11.48
CA LYS A 204 -11.86 -28.21 -10.18
C LYS A 204 -10.95 -28.94 -9.21
N LEU A 205 -10.06 -28.18 -8.60
CA LEU A 205 -9.18 -28.65 -7.54
C LEU A 205 -9.70 -28.16 -6.20
N TYR A 206 -9.81 -29.09 -5.26
CA TYR A 206 -10.32 -28.88 -3.91
C TYR A 206 -9.20 -29.16 -2.90
N GLY A 207 -8.65 -28.09 -2.33
CA GLY A 207 -7.65 -28.21 -1.26
C GLY A 207 -8.30 -28.10 0.12
N TYR A 208 -7.90 -28.97 1.05
CA TYR A 208 -8.29 -28.95 2.46
C TYR A 208 -7.04 -28.86 3.33
N TYR A 209 -7.06 -27.90 4.26
CA TYR A 209 -5.99 -27.70 5.23
C TYR A 209 -6.60 -27.43 6.60
N ASP A 210 -6.30 -28.27 7.58
CA ASP A 210 -6.59 -27.97 8.99
C ASP A 210 -5.28 -27.84 9.79
N ARG A 211 -5.36 -28.00 11.12
CA ARG A 211 -4.20 -27.87 12.00
C ARG A 211 -3.24 -29.05 11.92
N GLU A 212 -3.69 -30.20 11.44
CA GLU A 212 -2.89 -31.43 11.45
C GLU A 212 -2.75 -32.05 10.06
N GLN A 213 -3.78 -31.94 9.23
CA GLN A 213 -3.93 -32.67 7.98
C GLN A 213 -4.08 -31.74 6.78
N MET A 214 -3.49 -32.16 5.66
CA MET A 214 -3.75 -31.60 4.35
C MET A 214 -4.28 -32.71 3.42
N ALA A 215 -5.19 -32.33 2.52
CA ALA A 215 -5.69 -33.21 1.48
C ALA A 215 -5.99 -32.38 0.22
N VAL A 216 -5.84 -33.00 -0.94
CA VAL A 216 -6.14 -32.36 -2.23
C VAL A 216 -6.94 -33.36 -3.07
N ALA A 217 -8.10 -32.94 -3.53
CA ALA A 217 -9.00 -33.75 -4.33
C ALA A 217 -9.41 -33.01 -5.60
N THR A 218 -9.82 -33.75 -6.61
CA THR A 218 -10.51 -33.24 -7.80
C THR A 218 -11.89 -33.85 -7.89
N ASP A 219 -12.69 -33.45 -8.87
CA ASP A 219 -13.97 -34.11 -9.18
C ASP A 219 -13.78 -35.60 -9.54
N LYS A 220 -12.60 -36.00 -10.03
CA LYS A 220 -12.28 -37.37 -10.44
C LYS A 220 -11.71 -38.24 -9.31
N GLY A 221 -11.22 -37.66 -8.21
CA GLY A 221 -10.70 -38.43 -7.07
C GLY A 221 -9.61 -37.74 -6.26
N TRP A 222 -8.84 -38.52 -5.50
CA TRP A 222 -7.73 -38.01 -4.69
C TRP A 222 -6.51 -37.68 -5.54
N LEU A 223 -6.03 -36.45 -5.43
CA LEU A 223 -4.69 -36.06 -5.90
C LEU A 223 -3.66 -36.24 -4.77
N LYS A 224 -4.02 -35.83 -3.56
CA LYS A 224 -3.28 -36.09 -2.32
C LYS A 224 -4.25 -36.58 -1.24
N LYS A 225 -4.06 -37.82 -0.81
CA LYS A 225 -4.84 -38.38 0.30
C LYS A 225 -4.59 -37.60 1.59
N PRO A 226 -5.56 -37.56 2.53
CA PRO A 226 -5.41 -36.91 3.81
C PRO A 226 -4.16 -37.42 4.55
N ALA A 227 -3.19 -36.53 4.73
CA ALA A 227 -1.91 -36.84 5.35
C ALA A 227 -1.56 -35.75 6.37
N LYS A 228 -0.85 -36.15 7.43
CA LYS A 228 -0.37 -35.18 8.42
C LYS A 228 0.74 -34.33 7.81
N HIS A 229 0.62 -33.01 7.89
CA HIS A 229 1.64 -32.10 7.36
C HIS A 229 2.74 -31.77 8.38
N GLY A 230 2.48 -31.93 9.68
CA GLY A 230 3.50 -31.81 10.74
C GLY A 230 3.98 -30.38 11.05
N TYR A 231 3.32 -29.35 10.53
CA TYR A 231 3.71 -27.95 10.73
C TYR A 231 3.40 -27.46 12.15
N PRO A 232 4.32 -26.75 12.82
CA PRO A 232 4.19 -26.40 14.25
C PRO A 232 3.10 -25.35 14.56
N PHE A 233 2.76 -24.47 13.61
CA PHE A 233 1.74 -23.43 13.75
C PHE A 233 0.32 -23.89 13.38
N GLY A 234 0.12 -25.17 13.10
CA GLY A 234 -1.14 -25.69 12.58
C GLY A 234 -1.34 -25.33 11.11
N VAL A 235 -2.37 -24.53 10.78
CA VAL A 235 -2.80 -24.31 9.39
C VAL A 235 -1.73 -23.53 8.59
N PRO A 236 -1.26 -24.04 7.43
CA PRO A 236 -0.22 -23.42 6.59
C PRO A 236 -0.72 -22.27 5.69
N TRP A 237 -1.66 -21.48 6.21
CA TRP A 237 -2.25 -20.37 5.50
C TRP A 237 -2.11 -19.08 6.30
N VAL A 238 -1.90 -17.99 5.58
CA VAL A 238 -1.89 -16.62 6.08
C VAL A 238 -3.04 -15.90 5.40
N VAL A 239 -3.93 -15.32 6.21
CA VAL A 239 -5.06 -14.53 5.73
C VAL A 239 -5.00 -13.17 6.38
N GLY A 240 -4.84 -12.14 5.57
CA GLY A 240 -4.94 -10.74 5.97
C GLY A 240 -6.27 -10.16 5.52
N LEU A 241 -6.81 -9.26 6.32
CA LEU A 241 -8.10 -8.61 6.06
C LEU A 241 -7.88 -7.10 6.06
N GLY A 242 -8.52 -6.42 5.10
CA GLY A 242 -8.74 -4.99 5.14
C GLY A 242 -9.83 -4.60 6.15
N PRO A 243 -10.25 -3.32 6.17
CA PRO A 243 -11.31 -2.84 7.05
C PRO A 243 -12.63 -3.56 6.78
N GLY A 244 -13.51 -3.66 7.78
CA GLY A 244 -14.81 -4.28 7.60
C GLY A 244 -15.62 -4.35 8.89
N ALA A 245 -16.79 -4.99 8.80
CA ALA A 245 -17.67 -5.20 9.93
C ALA A 245 -17.02 -6.07 11.01
N PHE A 246 -17.03 -5.58 12.26
CA PHE A 246 -16.63 -6.38 13.43
C PHE A 246 -17.74 -7.32 13.92
N TYR A 247 -18.99 -7.07 13.51
CA TYR A 247 -20.14 -7.83 13.98
C TYR A 247 -20.25 -9.16 13.23
N ARG A 248 -20.70 -10.19 13.97
CA ARG A 248 -21.10 -11.48 13.42
C ARG A 248 -22.60 -11.59 13.64
N ALA A 249 -23.38 -11.81 12.59
CA ALA A 249 -24.84 -12.03 12.60
C ALA A 249 -25.64 -11.09 13.53
N THR A 250 -26.43 -10.17 12.98
CA THR A 250 -27.36 -9.38 13.78
C THR A 250 -28.68 -10.12 13.95
N ALA A 251 -29.55 -9.65 14.87
CA ALA A 251 -30.90 -10.20 15.02
C ALA A 251 -31.74 -10.10 13.74
N SER A 252 -31.42 -9.14 12.85
CA SER A 252 -32.06 -8.92 11.56
C SER A 252 -31.33 -9.54 10.37
N ASP A 253 -30.06 -9.91 10.51
CA ASP A 253 -29.23 -10.40 9.42
C ASP A 253 -28.20 -11.43 9.91
N THR A 254 -28.59 -12.71 9.87
CA THR A 254 -27.75 -13.83 10.24
C THR A 254 -26.88 -14.34 9.09
N ALA A 255 -27.19 -13.97 7.84
CA ALA A 255 -26.61 -14.58 6.64
C ALA A 255 -25.70 -13.62 5.85
N ASN A 256 -26.00 -12.32 5.77
CA ASN A 256 -25.29 -11.41 4.88
C ASN A 256 -24.12 -10.68 5.55
N TYR A 257 -23.86 -10.92 6.84
CA TYR A 257 -22.73 -10.29 7.52
C TYR A 257 -21.37 -10.64 6.87
N THR A 258 -21.25 -11.81 6.23
CA THR A 258 -20.04 -12.26 5.52
C THR A 258 -19.66 -11.32 4.37
N LYS A 259 -20.63 -10.62 3.78
CA LYS A 259 -20.40 -9.56 2.77
C LYS A 259 -19.54 -8.42 3.31
N TYR A 260 -19.69 -8.08 4.59
CA TYR A 260 -19.05 -6.90 5.17
C TYR A 260 -17.69 -7.21 5.81
N VAL A 261 -17.23 -8.46 5.77
CA VAL A 261 -15.91 -8.85 6.31
C VAL A 261 -14.82 -8.53 5.29
N GLY A 262 -13.83 -7.70 5.68
CA GLY A 262 -12.69 -7.30 4.86
C GLY A 262 -13.10 -6.72 3.51
N GLN A 263 -13.56 -5.48 3.48
CA GLN A 263 -14.01 -4.76 2.29
C GLN A 263 -12.85 -4.13 1.52
N GLY A 264 -12.95 -4.15 0.19
CA GLY A 264 -12.00 -3.46 -0.68
C GLY A 264 -12.25 -1.94 -0.68
N ILE A 265 -11.35 -1.17 -1.25
CA ILE A 265 -11.48 0.29 -1.32
C ILE A 265 -12.69 0.72 -2.16
N LEU A 266 -12.98 -0.05 -3.22
CA LEU A 266 -14.09 0.24 -4.13
C LEU A 266 -15.46 -0.03 -3.52
N ASP A 267 -15.56 -0.80 -2.43
CA ASP A 267 -16.85 -1.06 -1.78
C ASP A 267 -17.51 0.22 -1.25
N ILE A 268 -16.71 1.25 -0.95
CA ILE A 268 -17.18 2.55 -0.45
C ILE A 268 -17.80 3.37 -1.58
N VAL A 269 -17.26 3.27 -2.80
CA VAL A 269 -17.57 4.20 -3.91
C VAL A 269 -18.26 3.57 -5.10
N LYS A 270 -18.35 2.23 -5.19
CA LYS A 270 -18.94 1.51 -6.33
C LYS A 270 -20.34 1.98 -6.72
N GLY A 271 -21.17 2.30 -5.73
CA GLY A 271 -22.51 2.83 -5.98
C GLY A 271 -22.49 4.21 -6.61
N GLN A 272 -21.49 5.05 -6.29
CA GLN A 272 -21.33 6.37 -6.89
C GLN A 272 -20.76 6.26 -8.31
N ILE A 273 -19.77 5.38 -8.54
CA ILE A 273 -19.20 5.12 -9.87
C ILE A 273 -20.31 4.68 -10.84
N ARG A 274 -21.15 3.71 -10.45
CA ARG A 274 -22.27 3.26 -11.29
C ARG A 274 -23.30 4.35 -11.58
N ASN A 275 -23.54 5.25 -10.63
CA ASN A 275 -24.45 6.37 -10.85
C ASN A 275 -23.83 7.41 -11.77
N GLU A 276 -22.53 7.65 -11.65
CA GLU A 276 -21.77 8.51 -12.56
C GLU A 276 -21.80 7.98 -13.99
N GLU A 277 -21.51 6.69 -14.20
CA GLU A 277 -21.61 6.03 -15.51
C GLU A 277 -23.00 6.14 -16.13
N LYS A 278 -24.06 5.98 -15.33
CA LYS A 278 -25.44 6.20 -15.78
C LYS A 278 -25.69 7.65 -16.22
N VAL A 279 -25.22 8.63 -15.45
CA VAL A 279 -25.38 10.05 -15.81
C VAL A 279 -24.56 10.40 -17.05
N LEU A 280 -23.34 9.88 -17.17
CA LEU A 280 -22.49 10.07 -18.35
C LEU A 280 -23.11 9.43 -19.60
N THR A 281 -23.73 8.26 -19.46
CA THR A 281 -24.51 7.60 -20.52
C THR A 281 -25.70 8.47 -20.95
N MET A 282 -26.44 9.06 -20.00
CA MET A 282 -27.52 10.00 -20.30
C MET A 282 -27.03 11.27 -20.98
N LEU A 283 -25.89 11.82 -20.52
CA LEU A 283 -25.26 13.00 -21.10
C LEU A 283 -24.86 12.73 -22.55
N HIS A 284 -24.20 11.60 -22.80
CA HIS A 284 -23.81 11.18 -24.14
C HIS A 284 -25.03 11.04 -25.06
N THR A 285 -26.10 10.42 -24.55
CA THR A 285 -27.37 10.26 -25.29
C THR A 285 -28.01 11.61 -25.62
N LEU A 286 -27.96 12.59 -24.71
CA LEU A 286 -28.50 13.92 -24.97
C LEU A 286 -27.65 14.70 -25.96
N VAL A 287 -26.31 14.62 -25.88
CA VAL A 287 -25.42 15.24 -26.86
C VAL A 287 -25.66 14.64 -28.25
N ALA A 288 -25.85 13.32 -28.34
CA ALA A 288 -26.21 12.67 -29.60
C ALA A 288 -27.56 13.16 -30.14
N LYS A 289 -28.58 13.29 -29.27
CA LYS A 289 -29.89 13.84 -29.64
C LYS A 289 -29.87 15.35 -29.93
N GLU A 290 -28.92 16.10 -29.41
CA GLU A 290 -28.76 17.52 -29.73
C GLU A 290 -28.01 17.70 -31.06
N ALA A 291 -27.06 16.81 -31.36
CA ALA A 291 -26.42 16.72 -32.67
C ALA A 291 -27.41 16.30 -33.77
N GLU A 292 -28.33 15.39 -33.46
CA GLU A 292 -29.39 14.92 -34.35
C GLU A 292 -30.77 15.08 -33.68
N PRO A 293 -31.33 16.30 -33.64
CA PRO A 293 -32.59 16.55 -32.96
C PRO A 293 -33.76 15.89 -33.70
N PRO A 294 -34.69 15.24 -32.98
CA PRO A 294 -35.90 14.74 -33.59
C PRO A 294 -36.76 15.91 -34.04
N VAL A 295 -37.21 15.82 -35.29
CA VAL A 295 -38.00 16.85 -35.94
C VAL A 295 -39.39 16.31 -36.20
N VAL A 296 -40.41 17.08 -35.85
CA VAL A 296 -41.79 16.78 -36.23
C VAL A 296 -42.18 17.69 -37.38
N LEU A 297 -42.60 17.07 -38.48
CA LEU A 297 -43.18 17.74 -39.62
C LEU A 297 -44.70 17.62 -39.55
N TYR A 298 -45.39 18.75 -39.41
CA TYR A 298 -46.84 18.80 -39.52
C TYR A 298 -47.22 19.12 -40.97
N THR A 299 -47.69 18.13 -41.73
CA THR A 299 -48.20 18.33 -43.11
C THR A 299 -49.74 18.38 -43.10
N ASN A 300 -50.31 19.31 -43.86
CA ASN A 300 -51.78 19.49 -43.98
C ASN A 300 -52.37 18.81 -45.24
N ALA A 301 -51.54 18.17 -46.07
CA ALA A 301 -51.94 17.52 -47.30
C ALA A 301 -51.76 16.00 -47.18
N GLU A 302 -52.80 15.27 -47.55
CA GLU A 302 -52.93 13.80 -47.63
C GLU A 302 -51.62 13.00 -47.54
N GLY A 303 -51.20 12.68 -46.32
CA GLY A 303 -50.48 11.45 -45.96
C GLY A 303 -49.03 11.26 -46.46
N GLU A 304 -48.46 12.11 -47.30
CA GLU A 304 -47.07 11.94 -47.77
C GLU A 304 -46.08 12.55 -46.77
N THR A 305 -45.39 11.70 -46.02
CA THR A 305 -44.25 12.07 -45.18
C THR A 305 -43.01 12.25 -46.05
N VAL A 306 -42.49 13.48 -46.15
CA VAL A 306 -41.20 13.76 -46.81
C VAL A 306 -40.08 13.57 -45.80
N GLU A 307 -39.11 12.72 -46.12
CA GLU A 307 -37.89 12.54 -45.33
C GLU A 307 -37.04 13.83 -45.40
N LEU A 308 -36.75 14.41 -44.24
CA LEU A 308 -35.97 15.65 -44.14
C LEU A 308 -34.48 15.33 -44.06
N ASP A 309 -33.67 15.95 -44.93
CA ASP A 309 -32.23 15.90 -44.83
C ASP A 309 -31.74 16.91 -43.78
N LEU A 310 -31.35 16.40 -42.62
CA LEU A 310 -30.88 17.22 -41.48
C LEU A 310 -29.37 17.49 -41.53
N ARG A 311 -28.66 17.05 -42.58
CA ARG A 311 -27.22 17.26 -42.71
C ARG A 311 -26.87 18.72 -43.01
N SER A 312 -25.66 19.13 -42.63
CA SER A 312 -25.15 20.46 -42.96
C SER A 312 -25.10 20.65 -44.48
N GLY A 313 -25.87 21.61 -45.00
CA GLY A 313 -26.02 21.86 -46.44
C GLY A 313 -27.18 21.12 -47.12
N GLY A 314 -27.97 20.33 -46.39
CA GLY A 314 -29.19 19.70 -46.87
C GLY A 314 -30.23 20.75 -47.29
N ARG A 315 -30.89 20.53 -48.44
CA ARG A 315 -31.94 21.42 -48.96
C ARG A 315 -33.28 20.73 -48.82
N ASN A 316 -34.05 21.14 -47.82
CA ASN A 316 -35.42 20.68 -47.62
C ASN A 316 -36.41 21.65 -48.28
N ILE A 317 -37.34 21.13 -49.08
CA ILE A 317 -38.42 21.92 -49.70
C ILE A 317 -39.67 21.70 -48.87
N LEU A 318 -40.07 22.71 -48.09
CA LEU A 318 -41.29 22.69 -47.28
C LEU A 318 -42.43 23.40 -48.04
N ALA A 319 -43.64 22.87 -47.99
CA ALA A 319 -44.80 23.58 -48.52
C ALA A 319 -45.15 24.77 -47.62
N ALA A 320 -45.80 25.81 -48.18
CA ALA A 320 -46.12 27.04 -47.44
C ALA A 320 -47.03 26.82 -46.21
N SER A 321 -47.70 25.67 -46.12
CA SER A 321 -48.56 25.26 -45.00
C SER A 321 -47.89 24.34 -43.98
N ASP A 322 -46.66 23.89 -44.24
CA ASP A 322 -45.99 22.91 -43.38
C ASP A 322 -45.33 23.61 -42.20
N LYS A 323 -45.51 23.04 -41.00
CA LYS A 323 -44.85 23.53 -39.79
C LYS A 323 -43.77 22.53 -39.40
N LEU A 324 -42.53 23.04 -39.35
CA LEU A 324 -41.39 22.33 -38.77
C LEU A 324 -41.29 22.70 -37.29
N ASP A 325 -41.35 21.72 -36.40
CA ASP A 325 -41.04 21.93 -34.99
C ASP A 325 -39.87 21.04 -34.58
N ILE A 326 -38.80 21.66 -34.09
CA ILE A 326 -37.64 20.95 -33.56
C ILE A 326 -37.95 20.66 -32.11
N LEU A 327 -38.15 19.38 -31.79
CA LEU A 327 -38.41 19.00 -30.42
C LEU A 327 -37.14 19.19 -29.61
N ARG A 328 -37.19 20.07 -28.62
CA ARG A 328 -36.15 20.15 -27.59
C ARG A 328 -36.28 18.92 -26.71
N VAL A 329 -35.37 17.97 -26.90
CA VAL A 329 -35.39 16.72 -26.14
C VAL A 329 -34.62 16.89 -24.85
N GLY A 330 -35.33 16.73 -23.72
CA GLY A 330 -34.72 16.37 -22.45
C GLY A 330 -34.38 17.51 -21.48
N PRO A 331 -33.90 17.13 -20.28
CA PRO A 331 -33.46 18.06 -19.24
C PRO A 331 -32.25 18.89 -19.72
N LYS A 332 -32.03 20.06 -19.11
CA LYS A 332 -30.90 20.92 -19.47
C LYS A 332 -29.59 20.19 -19.20
N LEU A 333 -28.65 20.25 -20.15
CA LEU A 333 -27.31 19.69 -20.03
C LEU A 333 -26.58 20.16 -18.75
N GLU A 334 -26.84 21.41 -18.33
CA GLU A 334 -26.31 22.01 -17.11
C GLU A 334 -26.69 21.22 -15.84
N ASP A 335 -27.92 20.71 -15.75
CA ASP A 335 -28.40 19.98 -14.57
C ASP A 335 -27.70 18.62 -14.44
N LEU A 336 -27.49 17.93 -15.57
CA LEU A 336 -26.76 16.66 -15.59
C LEU A 336 -25.28 16.83 -15.31
N LYS A 337 -24.67 17.93 -15.77
CA LYS A 337 -23.29 18.27 -15.44
C LYS A 337 -23.10 18.47 -13.94
N ILE A 338 -24.01 19.19 -13.28
CA ILE A 338 -23.97 19.38 -11.82
C ILE A 338 -24.09 18.03 -11.10
N LEU A 339 -24.96 17.14 -11.57
CA LEU A 339 -25.09 15.79 -11.01
C LEU A 339 -23.81 14.95 -11.20
N ALA A 340 -23.24 14.95 -12.40
CA ALA A 340 -21.98 14.25 -12.71
C ALA A 340 -20.84 14.76 -11.81
N ASP A 341 -20.65 16.08 -11.72
CA ASP A 341 -19.65 16.70 -10.84
C ASP A 341 -19.89 16.34 -9.37
N SER A 342 -21.15 16.23 -8.94
CA SER A 342 -21.50 15.82 -7.58
C SER A 342 -21.14 14.36 -7.29
N TYR A 343 -21.31 13.45 -8.26
CA TYR A 343 -20.93 12.04 -8.12
C TYR A 343 -19.42 11.88 -8.13
N ARG A 344 -18.72 12.54 -9.07
CA ARG A 344 -17.27 12.58 -9.13
C ARG A 344 -16.66 13.10 -7.81
N SER A 345 -17.21 14.19 -7.26
CA SER A 345 -16.79 14.71 -5.96
C SER A 345 -17.04 13.74 -4.79
N ARG A 346 -18.07 12.88 -4.87
CA ARG A 346 -18.29 11.82 -3.87
C ARG A 346 -17.31 10.66 -4.04
N VAL A 347 -16.99 10.29 -5.28
CA VAL A 347 -15.96 9.29 -5.58
C VAL A 347 -14.60 9.77 -5.07
N GLU A 348 -14.22 11.01 -5.34
CA GLU A 348 -12.95 11.59 -4.85
C GLU A 348 -12.88 11.67 -3.32
N ARG A 349 -14.00 11.95 -2.63
CA ARG A 349 -14.06 11.96 -1.16
C ARG A 349 -14.02 10.56 -0.54
N GLY A 350 -14.59 9.56 -1.23
CA GLY A 350 -14.59 8.17 -0.78
C GLY A 350 -13.33 7.40 -1.19
N THR A 351 -12.51 7.95 -2.08
CA THR A 351 -11.24 7.41 -2.52
C THR A 351 -10.10 8.40 -2.23
N ILE A 352 -9.06 8.38 -3.07
CA ILE A 352 -7.97 9.34 -3.01
C ILE A 352 -8.25 10.46 -4.01
N PRO A 353 -8.22 11.74 -3.57
CA PRO A 353 -8.33 12.88 -4.46
C PRO A 353 -7.35 12.81 -5.64
N SER A 354 -7.84 13.10 -6.85
CA SER A 354 -7.08 13.16 -8.11
C SER A 354 -5.80 14.00 -8.01
N ILE A 355 -5.83 15.02 -7.17
CA ILE A 355 -4.72 15.91 -6.79
C ILE A 355 -3.48 15.13 -6.31
N LEU A 356 -3.67 14.07 -5.53
CA LEU A 356 -2.56 13.27 -5.01
C LEU A 356 -1.87 12.44 -6.10
N PHE A 357 -2.45 12.38 -7.28
CA PHE A 357 -1.87 11.78 -8.47
C PHE A 357 -1.30 12.79 -9.47
N GLY A 358 -1.13 14.06 -9.04
CA GLY A 358 -0.46 15.09 -9.84
C GLY A 358 -1.36 15.88 -10.78
N ASP A 359 -2.68 15.67 -10.75
CA ASP A 359 -3.62 16.22 -11.75
C ASP A 359 -3.85 17.74 -11.61
N ASN A 360 -3.38 18.39 -10.53
CA ASN A 360 -3.60 19.82 -10.27
C ASN A 360 -2.53 20.47 -9.35
N ALA A 361 -1.25 20.16 -9.55
CA ALA A 361 -0.17 20.69 -8.70
C ALA A 361 -0.01 22.23 -8.72
N THR A 362 -0.62 22.94 -9.68
CA THR A 362 -0.33 24.36 -9.95
C THR A 362 -1.11 25.34 -9.08
N ASN A 363 -2.27 24.96 -8.50
CA ASN A 363 -3.21 25.92 -7.87
C ASN A 363 -3.63 25.60 -6.42
N LEU A 364 -3.08 24.57 -5.78
CA LEU A 364 -3.42 24.25 -4.39
C LEU A 364 -2.46 24.90 -3.42
N THR A 365 -3.02 25.61 -2.44
CA THR A 365 -2.23 26.10 -1.31
C THR A 365 -1.64 24.90 -0.57
N GLY A 366 -0.37 25.00 -0.17
CA GLY A 366 0.33 23.91 0.51
C GLY A 366 -0.30 23.45 1.83
N PHE A 367 -1.33 24.14 2.34
CA PHE A 367 -2.16 23.71 3.47
C PHE A 367 -3.28 22.74 3.05
N LEU A 368 -4.01 23.04 1.97
CA LEU A 368 -5.05 22.15 1.44
C LEU A 368 -4.48 20.82 0.95
N ALA A 369 -3.29 20.85 0.34
CA ALA A 369 -2.57 19.63 -0.02
C ALA A 369 -2.25 18.76 1.21
N ASN A 370 -1.87 19.35 2.35
CA ASN A 370 -1.56 18.59 3.58
C ASN A 370 -2.82 17.99 4.23
N VAL A 371 -3.94 18.73 4.24
CA VAL A 371 -5.21 18.21 4.79
C VAL A 371 -5.71 17.04 3.93
N LEU A 372 -5.60 17.15 2.61
CA LEU A 372 -5.98 16.08 1.67
C LEU A 372 -5.06 14.86 1.79
N GLN A 373 -3.76 15.05 2.02
CA GLN A 373 -2.83 13.96 2.34
C GLN A 373 -3.19 13.27 3.66
N GLY A 374 -3.55 14.04 4.70
CA GLY A 374 -4.01 13.51 5.98
C GLY A 374 -5.27 12.66 5.85
N SER A 375 -6.28 13.15 5.12
CA SER A 375 -7.53 12.40 4.92
C SER A 375 -7.35 11.14 4.07
N ALA A 376 -6.52 11.21 3.02
CA ALA A 376 -6.21 10.03 2.21
C ALA A 376 -5.45 8.97 3.03
N ARG A 377 -4.58 9.41 3.94
CA ARG A 377 -3.87 8.52 4.86
C ARG A 377 -4.82 7.82 5.83
N ASP A 378 -5.78 8.53 6.40
CA ASP A 378 -6.78 7.93 7.30
C ASP A 378 -7.60 6.83 6.60
N LEU A 379 -7.88 7.00 5.30
CA LEU A 379 -8.56 6.00 4.48
C LEU A 379 -7.67 4.77 4.20
N LEU A 380 -6.39 4.97 3.91
CA LEU A 380 -5.45 3.89 3.59
C LEU A 380 -4.91 3.15 4.82
N TYR A 381 -4.85 3.82 5.96
CA TYR A 381 -4.23 3.29 7.17
C TYR A 381 -4.77 1.93 7.62
N PRO A 382 -6.10 1.65 7.62
CA PRO A 382 -6.62 0.32 7.93
C PRO A 382 -6.14 -0.78 6.97
N TYR A 383 -5.97 -0.47 5.69
CA TYR A 383 -5.45 -1.42 4.70
C TYR A 383 -3.96 -1.70 4.93
N LEU A 384 -3.17 -0.66 5.17
CA LEU A 384 -1.74 -0.82 5.50
C LEU A 384 -1.56 -1.63 6.79
N ARG A 385 -2.35 -1.39 7.83
CA ARG A 385 -2.36 -2.21 9.05
C ARG A 385 -2.74 -3.67 8.78
N GLY A 386 -3.67 -3.91 7.83
CA GLY A 386 -4.01 -5.24 7.35
C GLY A 386 -2.81 -5.95 6.71
N LEU A 387 -2.04 -5.26 5.85
CA LEU A 387 -0.81 -5.78 5.25
C LEU A 387 0.30 -6.00 6.28
N GLU A 388 0.51 -5.09 7.23
CA GLU A 388 1.48 -5.26 8.32
C GLU A 388 1.16 -6.49 9.17
N THR A 389 -0.12 -6.69 9.49
CA THR A 389 -0.60 -7.87 10.24
C THR A 389 -0.39 -9.14 9.42
N TYR A 390 -0.68 -9.09 8.11
CA TYR A 390 -0.44 -10.19 7.19
C TYR A 390 1.04 -10.60 7.17
N TYR A 391 1.96 -9.65 6.94
CA TYR A 391 3.40 -9.92 6.94
C TYR A 391 3.90 -10.39 8.30
N THR A 392 3.38 -9.83 9.39
CA THR A 392 3.74 -10.29 10.74
C THR A 392 3.39 -11.76 10.95
N ILE A 393 2.21 -12.21 10.49
CA ILE A 393 1.80 -13.61 10.58
C ILE A 393 2.64 -14.49 9.63
N LEU A 394 2.90 -14.01 8.41
CA LEU A 394 3.72 -14.71 7.42
C LEU A 394 5.13 -14.98 7.95
N TYR A 395 5.85 -13.93 8.35
CA TYR A 395 7.21 -14.03 8.86
C TYR A 395 7.28 -14.84 10.16
N ARG A 396 6.27 -14.73 11.03
CA ARG A 396 6.18 -15.60 12.20
C ARG A 396 6.11 -17.07 11.80
N LYS A 397 5.25 -17.45 10.85
CA LYS A 397 5.17 -18.83 10.35
C LYS A 397 6.46 -19.27 9.64
N MET A 398 7.13 -18.36 8.93
CA MET A 398 8.44 -18.62 8.33
C MET A 398 9.48 -19.00 9.38
N LEU A 399 9.59 -18.20 10.45
CA LEU A 399 10.52 -18.49 11.55
C LEU A 399 10.16 -19.80 12.26
N GLU A 400 8.87 -20.08 12.46
CA GLU A 400 8.43 -21.35 13.06
C GLU A 400 8.74 -22.57 12.16
N LEU A 401 8.63 -22.43 10.82
CA LEU A 401 9.10 -23.45 9.87
C LEU A 401 10.61 -23.63 9.94
N PHE A 402 11.36 -22.53 9.99
CA PHE A 402 12.83 -22.55 10.07
C PHE A 402 13.32 -23.23 11.35
N VAL A 403 12.69 -22.93 12.48
CA VAL A 403 13.01 -23.57 13.76
C VAL A 403 12.74 -25.07 13.74
N ALA A 404 11.70 -25.51 13.05
CA ALA A 404 11.28 -26.92 13.00
C ALA A 404 12.05 -27.77 11.97
N PHE A 405 12.34 -27.21 10.80
CA PHE A 405 12.85 -27.96 9.65
C PHE A 405 14.07 -27.34 8.97
N GLY A 406 14.45 -26.12 9.32
CA GLY A 406 15.52 -25.38 8.68
C GLY A 406 16.91 -25.95 8.96
N THR A 407 17.79 -25.76 7.98
CA THR A 407 19.24 -25.89 8.12
C THR A 407 19.87 -24.49 8.18
N ASP A 408 21.17 -24.41 8.49
CA ASP A 408 21.85 -23.12 8.55
C ASP A 408 21.84 -22.47 7.15
N MET A 409 21.34 -21.24 7.06
CA MET A 409 21.22 -20.52 5.79
C MET A 409 22.20 -19.35 5.75
N ASP A 410 22.81 -19.15 4.58
CA ASP A 410 23.67 -18.01 4.31
C ASP A 410 22.81 -16.76 4.07
N VAL A 411 23.10 -15.69 4.80
CA VAL A 411 22.41 -14.41 4.70
C VAL A 411 23.43 -13.33 4.36
N VAL A 412 23.00 -12.37 3.55
CA VAL A 412 23.73 -11.11 3.37
C VAL A 412 23.29 -10.20 4.50
N THR A 413 24.21 -9.95 5.44
CA THR A 413 23.96 -9.02 6.55
C THR A 413 24.73 -7.73 6.33
N THR A 414 24.27 -6.63 6.94
CA THR A 414 25.02 -5.38 6.94
C THR A 414 25.76 -5.27 8.27
N ASP A 415 27.09 -5.22 8.23
CA ASP A 415 27.90 -5.03 9.43
C ASP A 415 27.69 -3.64 10.05
N ARG A 416 28.11 -3.45 11.31
CA ARG A 416 28.19 -2.16 12.02
C ARG A 416 29.08 -1.13 11.34
N SER A 417 29.75 -1.48 10.25
CA SER A 417 30.49 -0.58 9.37
C SER A 417 29.70 -0.11 8.13
N GLY A 418 28.49 -0.66 7.90
CA GLY A 418 27.67 -0.41 6.72
C GLY A 418 28.10 -1.20 5.48
N GLN A 419 29.06 -2.12 5.62
CA GLN A 419 29.43 -3.03 4.53
C GLN A 419 28.53 -4.27 4.55
N GLN A 420 28.04 -4.64 3.37
CA GLN A 420 27.33 -5.91 3.18
C GLN A 420 28.33 -7.05 3.29
N LEU A 421 28.19 -7.87 4.34
CA LEU A 421 28.90 -9.12 4.51
C LEU A 421 28.00 -10.24 3.99
N GLY A 422 28.39 -10.81 2.84
CA GLY A 422 27.77 -12.03 2.33
C GLY A 422 28.29 -13.27 3.05
N GLY A 423 27.43 -14.28 3.22
CA GLY A 423 27.83 -15.60 3.75
C GLY A 423 27.83 -15.70 5.28
N VAL A 424 27.10 -14.82 5.98
CA VAL A 424 26.89 -14.99 7.42
C VAL A 424 25.79 -16.02 7.63
N LYS A 425 26.12 -17.12 8.30
CA LYS A 425 25.18 -18.20 8.57
C LYS A 425 24.27 -17.85 9.72
N VAL A 426 22.96 -17.89 9.47
CA VAL A 426 21.94 -17.86 10.51
C VAL A 426 21.57 -19.29 10.85
N SER A 427 21.79 -19.68 12.09
CA SER A 427 21.50 -21.04 12.55
C SER A 427 20.14 -21.14 13.22
N LYS A 428 19.56 -22.34 13.22
CA LYS A 428 18.30 -22.61 13.95
C LYS A 428 18.39 -22.28 15.44
N LEU A 429 19.57 -22.46 16.05
CA LEU A 429 19.80 -22.23 17.47
C LEU A 429 19.75 -20.75 17.82
N GLU A 430 20.22 -19.87 16.92
CA GLU A 430 20.12 -18.42 17.10
C GLU A 430 18.67 -17.95 17.08
N VAL A 431 17.86 -18.44 16.14
CA VAL A 431 16.43 -18.11 16.08
C VAL A 431 15.67 -18.68 17.29
N GLN A 432 16.02 -19.89 17.75
CA GLN A 432 15.46 -20.46 18.97
C GLN A 432 15.84 -19.65 20.23
N ALA A 433 17.05 -19.09 20.28
CA ALA A 433 17.52 -18.28 21.40
C ALA A 433 16.73 -16.98 21.58
N LEU A 434 16.07 -16.49 20.53
CA LEU A 434 15.16 -15.32 20.61
C LEU A 434 13.88 -15.60 21.41
N ASN A 435 13.55 -16.87 21.69
CA ASN A 435 12.44 -17.31 22.53
C ASN A 435 11.10 -16.59 22.26
N ASN A 436 10.51 -16.87 21.09
CA ASN A 436 9.27 -16.26 20.60
C ASN A 436 9.35 -14.72 20.50
N PRO A 437 10.20 -14.21 19.59
CA PRO A 437 10.39 -12.77 19.46
C PRO A 437 9.11 -12.06 19.04
N ARG A 438 8.90 -10.86 19.58
CA ARG A 438 7.82 -9.99 19.14
C ARG A 438 8.24 -9.32 17.83
N LEU A 439 7.76 -9.88 16.72
CA LEU A 439 7.93 -9.30 15.40
C LEU A 439 6.96 -8.13 15.19
N VAL A 440 7.48 -7.02 14.69
CA VAL A 440 6.73 -5.85 14.27
C VAL A 440 7.11 -5.53 12.84
N VAL A 441 6.12 -5.58 11.94
CA VAL A 441 6.27 -5.11 10.56
C VAL A 441 5.55 -3.77 10.45
N ALA A 442 6.20 -2.75 9.90
CA ALA A 442 5.61 -1.44 9.73
C ALA A 442 5.98 -0.83 8.37
N PHE A 443 5.02 -0.22 7.69
CA PHE A 443 5.33 0.61 6.52
C PHE A 443 5.90 1.95 6.97
N LYS A 444 6.94 2.44 6.28
CA LYS A 444 7.53 3.74 6.61
C LYS A 444 6.55 4.85 6.21
N ASP A 445 6.18 5.68 7.18
CA ASP A 445 5.43 6.91 6.92
C ASP A 445 6.35 7.92 6.23
N ILE A 446 6.40 7.91 4.90
CA ILE A 446 7.20 8.88 4.15
C ILE A 446 6.27 9.99 3.67
N THR A 447 6.13 11.04 4.48
CA THR A 447 5.92 12.37 3.90
C THR A 447 7.27 13.09 3.87
N PRO A 448 7.67 13.72 2.75
CA PRO A 448 8.91 14.50 2.67
C PRO A 448 9.00 15.62 3.71
N ARG A 449 7.85 16.08 4.25
CA ARG A 449 7.81 17.05 5.35
C ARG A 449 7.90 16.43 6.74
N ASP A 450 7.48 15.18 6.96
CA ASP A 450 7.75 14.49 8.24
C ASP A 450 9.25 14.25 8.42
N GLU A 451 9.99 13.92 7.36
CA GLU A 451 11.44 13.86 7.43
C GLU A 451 12.04 15.24 7.70
N ALA A 452 11.61 16.30 6.98
CA ALA A 452 12.09 17.66 7.25
C ALA A 452 11.75 18.15 8.67
N ALA A 453 10.56 17.84 9.19
CA ALA A 453 10.13 18.19 10.54
C ALA A 453 10.87 17.37 11.60
N LYS A 454 11.07 16.06 11.39
CA LYS A 454 11.90 15.20 12.24
C LYS A 454 13.35 15.67 12.24
N VAL A 455 13.90 16.05 11.10
CA VAL A 455 15.25 16.63 10.96
C VAL A 455 15.32 17.94 11.75
N GLN A 456 14.36 18.87 11.58
CA GLN A 456 14.34 20.12 12.33
C GLN A 456 14.18 19.90 13.84
N MET A 457 13.35 18.94 14.25
CA MET A 457 13.20 18.55 15.65
C MET A 457 14.48 17.93 16.21
N ALA A 458 15.15 17.06 15.44
CA ALA A 458 16.43 16.46 15.81
C ALA A 458 17.53 17.52 15.94
N ILE A 459 17.58 18.49 15.02
CA ILE A 459 18.50 19.64 15.09
C ILE A 459 18.21 20.47 16.34
N GLY A 460 16.94 20.76 16.65
CA GLY A 460 16.53 21.50 17.85
C GLY A 460 16.92 20.78 19.14
N LEU A 461 16.55 19.50 19.26
CA LEU A 461 16.87 18.66 20.42
C LEU A 461 18.38 18.47 20.62
N LYS A 462 19.15 18.36 19.52
CA LYS A 462 20.61 18.30 19.58
C LYS A 462 21.21 19.65 19.99
N ARG A 463 20.75 20.76 19.41
CA ARG A 463 21.22 22.12 19.73
C ARG A 463 21.02 22.43 21.21
N ASP A 464 19.90 21.99 21.77
CA ASP A 464 19.55 22.19 23.17
C ASP A 464 20.17 21.13 24.11
N ASN A 465 21.05 20.26 23.57
CA ASN A 465 21.74 19.16 24.26
C ASN A 465 20.81 18.16 24.98
N LEU A 466 19.58 18.01 24.50
CA LEU A 466 18.59 17.08 25.08
C LEU A 466 18.77 15.64 24.60
N ILE A 467 19.43 15.44 23.45
CA ILE A 467 19.74 14.12 22.88
C ILE A 467 21.18 14.08 22.35
N SER A 468 21.79 12.91 22.33
CA SER A 468 23.10 12.72 21.69
C SER A 468 22.98 12.81 20.17
N ALA A 469 24.08 13.16 19.50
CA ALA A 469 24.12 13.18 18.04
C ALA A 469 23.86 11.79 17.42
N GLU A 470 24.17 10.73 18.16
CA GLU A 470 23.91 9.35 17.77
C GLU A 470 22.41 9.03 17.84
N THR A 471 21.73 9.37 18.94
CA THR A 471 20.28 9.20 19.08
C THR A 471 19.50 10.07 18.08
N ALA A 472 19.99 11.27 17.77
CA ALA A 472 19.42 12.12 16.74
C ALA A 472 19.47 11.45 15.34
N ARG A 473 20.59 10.80 15.02
CA ARG A 473 20.79 10.13 13.73
C ARG A 473 20.04 8.80 13.62
N GLU A 474 20.05 8.00 14.68
CA GLU A 474 19.39 6.70 14.71
C GLU A 474 17.86 6.84 14.73
N LYS A 475 17.32 7.73 15.57
CA LYS A 475 15.88 7.75 15.88
C LYS A 475 15.07 8.77 15.08
N TYR A 476 15.70 9.83 14.58
CA TYR A 476 14.99 10.91 13.86
C TYR A 476 15.39 11.02 12.40
N LEU A 477 16.62 10.62 12.05
CA LEU A 477 17.09 10.59 10.67
C LEU A 477 17.01 9.19 10.04
N ASP A 478 16.60 8.17 10.81
CA ASP A 478 16.55 6.76 10.40
C ASP A 478 17.83 6.33 9.64
N LEU A 479 19.00 6.80 10.08
CA LEU A 479 20.27 6.36 9.50
C LEU A 479 20.56 4.95 9.98
N ASP A 480 20.65 3.99 9.05
CA ASP A 480 20.94 2.58 9.34
C ASP A 480 22.23 2.41 10.18
N ASN A 481 23.19 3.34 10.05
CA ASN A 481 24.43 3.30 10.79
C ASN A 481 24.91 4.68 11.26
N PRO A 482 24.52 5.11 12.47
CA PRO A 482 24.91 6.42 13.00
C PRO A 482 26.40 6.49 13.37
N ILE A 483 27.06 5.37 13.66
CA ILE A 483 28.47 5.30 14.07
C ILE A 483 29.40 5.45 12.87
N ALA A 484 29.13 4.74 11.78
CA ALA A 484 29.89 4.89 10.54
C ALA A 484 29.78 6.32 10.00
N GLU A 485 28.58 6.90 10.06
CA GLU A 485 28.37 8.28 9.66
C GLU A 485 29.08 9.27 10.60
N ASN A 486 29.11 9.00 11.91
CA ASN A 486 29.90 9.79 12.84
C ASN A 486 31.40 9.71 12.54
N THR A 487 31.89 8.54 12.14
CA THR A 487 33.29 8.32 11.76
C THR A 487 33.62 9.06 10.48
N LYS A 488 32.72 9.08 9.49
CA LYS A 488 32.87 9.90 8.27
C LYS A 488 32.89 11.39 8.59
N VAL A 489 31.93 11.87 9.40
CA VAL A 489 31.86 13.28 9.81
C VAL A 489 33.09 13.70 10.61
N LEU A 490 33.59 12.84 11.51
CA LEU A 490 34.85 13.09 12.22
C LEU A 490 36.06 13.07 11.28
N GLY A 491 36.06 12.20 10.27
CA GLY A 491 37.05 12.18 9.20
C GLY A 491 37.03 13.48 8.40
N GLU A 492 35.85 13.95 7.97
CA GLU A 492 35.68 15.22 7.26
C GLU A 492 36.11 16.42 8.12
N LEU A 493 35.73 16.45 9.39
CA LEU A 493 36.19 17.48 10.33
C LEU A 493 37.70 17.46 10.53
N ALA A 494 38.33 16.28 10.54
CA ALA A 494 39.79 16.16 10.59
C ALA A 494 40.46 16.67 9.30
N TYR A 495 39.82 16.55 8.14
CA TYR A 495 40.30 17.15 6.88
C TYR A 495 40.02 18.65 6.77
N MET A 496 39.15 19.22 7.61
CA MET A 496 38.96 20.67 7.70
C MET A 496 40.00 21.35 8.62
N ASP A 497 40.75 20.59 9.41
CA ASP A 497 41.84 21.11 10.22
C ASP A 497 43.06 21.45 9.33
N GLN A 498 43.38 22.75 9.25
CA GLN A 498 44.49 23.27 8.43
C GLN A 498 45.85 22.63 8.76
N SER A 499 46.04 22.11 9.97
CA SER A 499 47.29 21.47 10.36
C SER A 499 47.46 20.09 9.71
N ILE A 500 46.37 19.32 9.60
CA ILE A 500 46.38 17.98 9.01
C ILE A 500 46.46 18.05 7.48
N VAL A 501 45.77 19.02 6.85
CA VAL A 501 45.88 19.27 5.40
C VAL A 501 47.31 19.60 4.99
N LYS A 502 48.05 20.36 5.80
CA LYS A 502 49.47 20.68 5.56
C LYS A 502 50.37 19.44 5.65
N VAL A 503 50.11 18.54 6.60
CA VAL A 503 50.88 17.29 6.74
C VAL A 503 50.53 16.29 5.61
N ALA A 504 49.25 16.17 5.26
CA ALA A 504 48.80 15.28 4.19
C ALA A 504 49.29 15.74 2.81
N SER A 505 49.26 17.05 2.54
CA SER A 505 49.83 17.61 1.31
C SER A 505 51.35 17.47 1.25
N ALA A 506 52.06 17.63 2.37
CA ALA A 506 53.49 17.38 2.45
C ALA A 506 53.83 15.88 2.21
N MET A 507 53.05 14.95 2.76
CA MET A 507 53.23 13.51 2.50
C MET A 507 52.88 13.12 1.06
N ALA A 508 51.85 13.74 0.46
CA ALA A 508 51.50 13.52 -0.94
C ALA A 508 52.60 14.01 -1.88
N LEU A 509 53.16 15.19 -1.62
CA LEU A 509 54.34 15.72 -2.33
C LEU A 509 55.56 14.81 -2.16
N GLN A 510 55.78 14.28 -0.96
CA GLN A 510 56.89 13.35 -0.70
C GLN A 510 56.75 12.04 -1.47
N LYS A 511 55.55 11.44 -1.52
CA LYS A 511 55.28 10.24 -2.32
C LYS A 511 55.40 10.48 -3.82
N GLN A 512 54.91 11.62 -4.30
CA GLN A 512 54.98 11.98 -5.72
C GLN A 512 56.41 12.28 -6.16
N ALA A 513 57.22 12.91 -5.31
CA ALA A 513 58.63 13.17 -5.57
C ALA A 513 59.49 11.88 -5.55
N GLN A 514 59.19 10.93 -4.66
CA GLN A 514 59.80 9.59 -4.70
C GLN A 514 59.46 8.84 -5.99
N ALA A 515 58.23 8.95 -6.48
CA ALA A 515 57.81 8.34 -7.74
C ALA A 515 58.48 8.97 -8.98
N MET A 516 58.93 10.23 -8.89
CA MET A 516 59.61 10.95 -9.97
C MET A 516 61.15 10.92 -9.88
N GLY A 517 61.71 10.15 -8.94
CA GLY A 517 63.17 9.94 -8.84
C GLY A 517 63.96 11.14 -8.31
N PHE A 518 63.30 12.11 -7.66
CA PHE A 518 63.99 13.25 -7.05
C PHE A 518 64.69 12.86 -5.75
N SER A 519 65.89 13.41 -5.52
CA SER A 519 66.64 13.17 -4.29
C SER A 519 66.06 13.97 -3.13
N VAL A 520 66.19 13.47 -1.89
CA VAL A 520 65.64 14.09 -0.66
C VAL A 520 66.13 15.54 -0.47
N THR A 521 67.31 15.87 -1.00
CA THR A 521 67.88 17.21 -1.00
C THR A 521 67.17 18.19 -1.94
N ASP A 522 66.67 17.73 -3.09
CA ASP A 522 65.92 18.57 -4.04
C ASP A 522 64.53 18.92 -3.48
N LEU A 523 63.92 17.97 -2.77
CA LEU A 523 62.67 18.14 -2.03
C LEU A 523 62.79 19.17 -0.90
N MET A 524 63.88 19.14 -0.13
CA MET A 524 64.12 20.14 0.93
C MET A 524 64.34 21.54 0.36
N ALA A 525 65.00 21.67 -0.79
CA ALA A 525 65.19 22.96 -1.45
C ALA A 525 63.84 23.55 -1.92
N ILE A 526 62.94 22.72 -2.47
CA ILE A 526 61.60 23.16 -2.88
C ILE A 526 60.73 23.53 -1.67
N VAL A 527 60.78 22.76 -0.57
CA VAL A 527 60.05 23.08 0.67
C VAL A 527 60.57 24.37 1.32
N GLN A 528 61.89 24.59 1.35
CA GLN A 528 62.47 25.85 1.81
C GLN A 528 62.11 27.03 0.91
N GLN A 529 62.05 26.83 -0.41
CA GLN A 529 61.66 27.87 -1.35
C GLN A 529 60.17 28.25 -1.22
N ILE A 530 59.30 27.27 -0.96
CA ILE A 530 57.89 27.53 -0.66
C ILE A 530 57.77 28.29 0.68
N GLN A 531 58.47 27.88 1.74
CA GLN A 531 58.47 28.60 3.03
C GLN A 531 59.06 30.02 2.95
N ALA A 532 60.08 30.23 2.11
CA ALA A 532 60.65 31.56 1.86
C ALA A 532 59.71 32.45 1.04
N SER A 533 58.93 31.89 0.11
CA SER A 533 57.95 32.64 -0.67
C SER A 533 56.69 33.04 0.12
N THR A 534 56.40 32.37 1.24
CA THR A 534 55.24 32.70 2.09
C THR A 534 55.55 33.70 3.20
N SER A 535 56.82 34.11 3.38
CA SER A 535 57.28 34.93 4.51
C SER A 535 57.80 36.32 4.16
N GLY A 536 57.63 36.81 2.92
CA GLY A 536 58.18 38.12 2.55
C GLY A 536 57.46 38.87 1.43
N GLN A 537 56.45 39.67 1.78
CA GLN A 537 56.23 40.97 1.14
C GLN A 537 55.34 41.87 2.02
N ALA A 538 55.99 42.72 2.82
CA ALA A 538 55.37 43.91 3.41
C ALA A 538 55.42 45.06 2.39
N PRO A 539 54.35 45.87 2.23
CA PRO A 539 54.36 47.00 1.31
C PRO A 539 55.26 48.15 1.79
N PRO A 540 55.93 48.91 0.90
CA PRO A 540 56.76 50.05 1.29
C PRO A 540 55.88 51.23 1.73
N GLY A 541 56.17 51.77 2.91
CA GLY A 541 55.51 52.94 3.47
C GLY A 541 55.96 54.26 2.81
N GLY A 542 54.98 55.13 2.55
CA GLY A 542 55.18 56.56 2.28
C GLY A 542 55.04 57.40 3.57
N PRO A 543 55.69 58.58 3.65
CA PRO A 543 55.85 59.33 4.89
C PRO A 543 54.82 60.47 5.06
N GLY A 544 54.25 60.61 6.27
CA GLY A 544 53.49 61.81 6.69
C GLY A 544 52.54 61.58 7.88
N ALA A 545 53.05 61.74 9.11
CA ALA A 545 52.29 61.85 10.37
C ALA A 545 51.89 63.34 10.66
N PRO A 546 51.17 63.76 11.75
CA PRO A 546 50.75 63.05 12.98
C PRO A 546 49.30 63.47 13.50
N PRO A 547 48.87 63.34 14.80
CA PRO A 547 47.83 62.39 15.30
C PRO A 547 46.72 63.08 16.18
N PRO A 548 46.13 62.50 17.26
CA PRO A 548 45.19 61.38 17.43
C PRO A 548 43.90 61.72 18.28
N GLN A 549 42.83 60.93 18.18
CA GLN A 549 41.89 60.69 19.31
C GLN A 549 41.02 59.45 18.99
N GLY A 550 41.24 58.30 19.65
CA GLY A 550 40.51 57.88 20.86
C GLY A 550 39.16 57.29 20.43
N GLY A 551 38.95 55.97 20.37
CA GLY A 551 39.02 54.98 21.44
C GLY A 551 37.67 54.24 21.46
N GLY A 552 37.64 52.98 21.90
CA GLY A 552 36.38 52.33 22.30
C GLY A 552 35.96 51.07 21.53
N VAL A 553 36.42 49.92 22.05
CA VAL A 553 35.68 48.67 22.39
C VAL A 553 34.39 48.31 21.60
N PRO A 554 34.24 47.04 21.15
CA PRO A 554 32.98 46.55 20.58
C PRO A 554 31.96 46.23 21.68
N PRO A 555 30.67 46.61 21.55
CA PRO A 555 29.67 46.17 22.52
C PRO A 555 29.11 44.81 22.10
N ASP A 556 29.32 43.87 23.01
CA ASP A 556 28.45 42.75 23.24
C ASP A 556 27.15 43.23 23.92
N ASN A 557 26.06 42.56 23.55
CA ASN A 557 24.86 42.27 24.32
C ASN A 557 23.74 43.32 24.57
N THR A 558 22.52 42.77 24.52
CA THR A 558 21.23 43.26 25.08
C THR A 558 20.48 44.38 24.37
N MET A 559 19.32 44.05 23.78
CA MET A 559 17.98 44.41 24.28
C MET A 559 16.89 44.27 23.19
N LEU A 560 15.90 43.43 23.50
CA LEU A 560 14.53 43.51 22.96
C LEU A 560 13.90 44.87 23.29
N PRO A 561 13.05 45.42 22.42
CA PRO A 561 11.91 46.23 22.85
C PRO A 561 10.56 45.56 22.53
N PRO A 562 9.54 45.79 23.38
CA PRO A 562 8.21 45.18 23.32
C PRO A 562 7.24 45.97 22.42
N ASN A 563 6.11 45.31 22.09
CA ASN A 563 4.93 45.80 21.34
C ASN A 563 4.96 45.68 19.80
N ALA A 564 4.49 44.53 19.31
CA ALA A 564 3.72 44.44 18.06
C ALA A 564 2.66 43.35 18.21
N LEU A 565 1.44 43.75 18.61
CA LEU A 565 0.23 42.92 18.58
C LEU A 565 -0.16 42.61 17.12
N PRO A 566 -0.62 41.39 16.80
CA PRO A 566 -1.19 41.07 15.49
C PRO A 566 -2.59 41.67 15.31
N PRO A 567 -2.95 42.15 14.09
CA PRO A 567 -4.28 42.66 13.80
C PRO A 567 -5.34 41.55 13.80
N GLN A 568 -6.38 41.75 14.62
CA GLN A 568 -7.68 41.10 14.52
C GLN A 568 -8.33 41.45 13.17
N MET A 569 -8.57 40.43 12.34
CA MET A 569 -9.64 40.39 11.35
C MET A 569 -10.45 39.12 11.65
N GLY A 570 -11.77 39.08 11.66
CA GLY A 570 -12.80 40.06 11.38
C GLY A 570 -14.09 39.26 11.52
N ALA A 571 -14.99 39.71 12.38
CA ALA A 571 -16.24 39.05 12.66
C ALA A 571 -17.11 39.00 11.40
N VAL A 572 -17.55 37.80 11.02
CA VAL A 572 -18.63 37.61 10.06
C VAL A 572 -19.93 37.90 10.81
N SER A 573 -20.47 39.11 10.56
CA SER A 573 -21.81 39.52 10.96
C SER A 573 -22.77 39.16 9.81
N GLY A 574 -23.80 38.37 10.10
CA GLY A 574 -24.83 38.01 9.11
C GLY A 574 -25.69 36.80 9.46
N LEU A 575 -26.41 36.83 10.59
CA LEU A 575 -27.59 35.99 10.82
C LEU A 575 -28.75 36.89 11.30
N PRO A 576 -29.98 36.68 10.80
CA PRO A 576 -31.11 37.57 11.05
C PRO A 576 -31.67 37.43 12.48
N PRO A 577 -32.28 38.48 13.04
CA PRO A 577 -32.69 38.53 14.44
C PRO A 577 -34.09 37.95 14.66
N GLY A 578 -34.23 37.08 15.66
CA GLY A 578 -35.51 36.76 16.27
C GLY A 578 -35.68 35.29 16.67
N MET A 579 -35.13 34.90 17.83
CA MET A 579 -35.76 33.90 18.71
C MET A 579 -35.08 33.97 20.09
N GLU A 580 -35.90 34.29 21.10
CA GLU A 580 -35.52 34.49 22.48
C GLU A 580 -34.99 33.21 23.12
N ALA A 581 -33.93 33.38 23.93
CA ALA A 581 -33.37 32.33 24.76
C ALA A 581 -34.27 32.10 25.99
N MET A 582 -34.80 30.89 26.15
CA MET A 582 -35.36 30.39 27.40
C MET A 582 -34.34 29.44 28.04
N GLY A 583 -33.94 29.77 29.27
CA GLY A 583 -32.96 29.04 30.08
C GLY A 583 -33.44 27.70 30.62
N PRO A 584 -32.58 26.99 31.38
CA PRO A 584 -32.67 25.55 31.59
C PRO A 584 -33.57 25.21 32.79
N GLN A 585 -34.49 24.26 32.60
CA GLN A 585 -35.23 23.62 33.69
C GLN A 585 -34.79 22.17 33.82
N ALA A 586 -34.25 21.84 34.99
CA ALA A 586 -33.92 20.50 35.41
C ALA A 586 -35.20 19.70 35.67
N SER A 587 -35.33 18.53 35.04
CA SER A 587 -36.35 17.53 35.37
C SER A 587 -35.67 16.20 35.67
N GLY A 588 -35.96 15.66 36.85
CA GLY A 588 -35.42 14.42 37.40
C GLY A 588 -35.90 13.15 36.68
N PRO A 589 -35.46 11.98 37.16
CA PRO A 589 -35.72 10.69 36.51
C PRO A 589 -37.16 10.23 36.72
N PRO A 590 -37.82 9.59 35.71
CA PRO A 590 -39.15 9.04 35.88
C PRO A 590 -39.12 7.62 36.47
N ASP A 591 -40.09 7.37 37.36
CA ASP A 591 -40.43 6.09 37.96
C ASP A 591 -40.86 5.02 36.93
N PRO A 592 -40.66 3.72 37.23
CA PRO A 592 -40.91 2.64 36.29
C PRO A 592 -42.24 1.92 36.60
N GLN A 593 -43.40 2.45 36.21
CA GLN A 593 -44.64 1.66 36.18
C GLN A 593 -45.60 2.09 35.08
N SER A 594 -46.22 1.07 34.45
CA SER A 594 -47.33 1.10 33.49
C SER A 594 -46.98 1.40 32.03
N LEU A 595 -46.97 0.34 31.20
CA LEU A 595 -47.83 0.25 30.02
C LEU A 595 -47.80 -1.19 29.48
N GLN A 596 -48.91 -1.88 29.73
CA GLN A 596 -49.29 -3.16 29.16
C GLN A 596 -49.49 -2.99 27.64
N LEU A 597 -48.90 -3.91 26.86
CA LEU A 597 -49.27 -4.12 25.46
C LEU A 597 -50.34 -5.21 25.37
N PRO A 598 -51.39 -5.03 24.53
CA PRO A 598 -52.37 -6.07 24.29
C PRO A 598 -51.83 -7.10 23.30
N LEU A 599 -52.13 -8.37 23.58
CA LEU A 599 -52.05 -9.48 22.65
C LEU A 599 -52.96 -9.25 21.44
N GLN A 600 -52.40 -9.39 20.24
CA GLN A 600 -52.97 -10.13 19.11
C GLN A 600 -51.85 -10.69 18.24
#